data_AF-A0A2X3KZF1-F1
#
_entry.id   AF-A0A2X3KZF1-F1
#
_cell.length_a   1.000
_cell.length_b   1.000
_cell.length_c   1.000
_cell.angle_alpha   90.00
_cell.angle_beta   90.00
_cell.angle_gamma   90.00
#
_symmetry.space_group_name_H-M   'P 1'
#
loop_
_entity.id
_entity.type
_entity.pdbx_description
1 polymer ?
#
loop_
_entity_poly.entity_id
_entity_poly.type
_entity_poly.pdbx_seq_one_letter_code
_entity_poly.pdbx_strand_id
1 'polypeptide(L)'
;MIAPQERPNIGVLRQIGFSGSDEQVVERAARQAPQLLSAASSASSMWVANAATVSPSADTLDGKVHLTVANLNNKFHRASEAPTTESVLRAMFRDSGRFTVHGALPQVALFGDEGAANHNRLGGEYGDPGVQLFVYGREDSKSGQAPARYPARQSAGGQSGRSAFESGTFSASYFRPTKPGGDRVRAFFTTMVIAVSNREVLFCHQHAFVDQQGLYQRLREKSPGFYGP
;
A
#
# COMPACT_ATOMS: atom_id res chain seq x y z
N MET A 1 -4.55 -16.49 -8.69
CA MET A 1 -3.82 -16.81 -7.44
C MET A 1 -2.40 -16.29 -7.58
N ILE A 2 -1.81 -15.73 -6.52
CA ILE A 2 -0.40 -15.31 -6.48
C ILE A 2 0.34 -16.30 -5.59
N ALA A 3 1.49 -16.80 -6.06
CA ALA A 3 2.27 -17.80 -5.33
C ALA A 3 2.91 -17.22 -4.06
N PRO A 4 3.12 -18.02 -2.99
CA PRO A 4 3.89 -17.59 -1.83
C PRO A 4 5.36 -17.34 -2.21
N GLN A 5 6.07 -16.60 -1.37
CA GLN A 5 7.50 -16.32 -1.56
C GLN A 5 8.39 -17.33 -0.83
N GLU A 6 9.65 -17.44 -1.27
CA GLU A 6 10.69 -18.24 -0.61
C GLU A 6 10.86 -17.82 0.86
N ARG A 7 10.75 -18.79 1.77
CA ARG A 7 10.94 -18.60 3.21
C ARG A 7 11.61 -19.87 3.80
N PRO A 8 12.58 -19.73 4.73
CA PRO A 8 13.23 -18.50 5.19
C PRO A 8 13.97 -17.78 4.05
N ASN A 9 13.90 -16.45 4.01
CA ASN A 9 14.61 -15.64 3.01
C ASN A 9 16.11 -15.59 3.38
N ILE A 10 16.90 -16.49 2.80
CA ILE A 10 18.34 -16.57 3.10
C ILE A 10 19.09 -15.34 2.60
N GLY A 11 18.67 -14.79 1.46
CA GLY A 11 19.26 -13.58 0.88
C GLY A 11 19.25 -12.38 1.83
N VAL A 12 18.13 -12.13 2.52
CA VAL A 12 18.04 -11.02 3.48
C VAL A 12 18.87 -11.26 4.74
N LEU A 13 19.00 -12.53 5.18
CA LEU A 13 19.87 -12.87 6.31
C LEU A 13 21.36 -12.64 5.95
N ARG A 14 21.75 -12.91 4.70
CA ARG A 14 23.12 -12.62 4.24
C ARG A 14 23.40 -11.11 4.20
N GLN A 15 22.43 -10.31 3.74
CA GLN A 15 22.56 -8.86 3.69
C GLN A 15 22.78 -8.21 5.05
N ILE A 16 22.27 -8.81 6.13
CA ILE A 16 22.42 -8.30 7.50
C ILE A 16 23.60 -8.95 8.25
N GLY A 17 24.48 -9.67 7.55
CA GLY A 17 25.79 -10.09 8.07
C GLY A 17 25.95 -11.58 8.36
N PHE A 18 24.93 -12.42 8.18
CA PHE A 18 25.09 -13.87 8.33
C PHE A 18 25.78 -14.49 7.11
N SER A 19 26.75 -15.38 7.32
CA SER A 19 27.56 -16.00 6.26
C SER A 19 27.72 -17.50 6.44
N GLY A 20 28.19 -18.22 5.42
CA GLY A 20 28.32 -19.68 5.39
C GLY A 20 27.39 -20.34 4.37
N SER A 21 27.17 -21.65 4.48
CA SER A 21 26.08 -22.35 3.76
C SER A 21 24.70 -21.86 4.21
N ASP A 22 23.64 -22.21 3.48
CA ASP A 22 22.28 -21.79 3.85
C ASP A 22 21.88 -22.32 5.24
N GLU A 23 22.25 -23.57 5.55
CA GLU A 23 22.03 -24.18 6.87
C GLU A 23 22.80 -23.43 7.97
N GLN A 24 24.06 -23.06 7.71
CA GLN A 24 24.87 -22.29 8.66
C GLN A 24 24.31 -20.88 8.88
N VAL A 25 23.78 -20.24 7.83
CA VAL A 25 23.11 -18.94 7.94
C VAL A 25 21.88 -19.04 8.83
N VAL A 26 21.02 -20.04 8.62
CA VAL A 26 19.83 -20.28 9.45
C VAL A 26 20.22 -20.61 10.89
N GLU A 27 21.19 -21.50 11.11
CA GLU A 27 21.63 -21.88 12.45
C GLU A 27 22.18 -20.67 13.23
N ARG A 28 23.03 -19.88 12.58
CA ARG A 28 23.60 -18.67 13.21
C ARG A 28 22.52 -17.64 13.52
N ALA A 29 21.60 -17.39 12.60
CA ALA A 29 20.47 -16.50 12.83
C ALA A 29 19.59 -17.00 13.99
N ALA A 30 19.29 -18.30 14.05
CA ALA A 30 18.51 -18.90 15.13
C ALA A 30 19.17 -18.74 16.51
N ARG A 31 20.50 -18.93 16.60
CA ARG A 31 21.25 -18.83 17.86
C ARG A 31 21.50 -17.40 18.30
N GLN A 32 21.82 -16.50 17.37
CA GLN A 32 22.32 -15.15 17.66
C GLN A 32 21.22 -14.08 17.62
N ALA A 33 20.24 -14.23 16.73
CA ALA A 33 19.17 -13.25 16.53
C ALA A 33 17.86 -13.92 16.04
N PRO A 34 17.22 -14.78 16.84
CA PRO A 34 16.03 -15.54 16.43
C PRO A 34 14.88 -14.66 15.92
N GLN A 35 14.78 -13.41 16.37
CA GLN A 35 13.83 -12.41 15.87
C GLN A 35 14.05 -12.05 14.39
N LEU A 36 15.29 -12.03 13.91
CA LEU A 36 15.60 -11.76 12.50
C LEU A 36 15.28 -12.97 11.63
N LEU A 37 15.51 -14.19 12.13
CA LEU A 37 15.08 -15.41 11.46
C LEU A 37 13.56 -15.47 11.34
N SER A 38 12.82 -15.11 12.39
CA SER A 38 11.36 -15.00 12.37
C SER A 38 10.89 -13.99 11.31
N ALA A 39 11.50 -12.80 11.26
CA ALA A 39 11.18 -11.79 10.25
C ALA A 39 11.47 -12.29 8.82
N ALA A 40 12.60 -12.99 8.60
CA ALA A 40 12.95 -13.57 7.31
C ALA A 40 12.07 -14.78 6.92
N SER A 41 11.29 -15.34 7.85
CA SER A 41 10.44 -16.52 7.65
C SER A 41 8.94 -16.21 7.59
N SER A 42 8.57 -14.92 7.64
CA SER A 42 7.16 -14.51 7.66
C SER A 42 6.44 -14.86 6.35
N ALA A 43 5.24 -15.45 6.46
CA ALA A 43 4.33 -15.69 5.34
C ALA A 43 3.54 -14.42 4.91
N SER A 44 3.98 -13.22 5.29
CA SER A 44 3.24 -11.97 5.11
C SER A 44 2.89 -11.61 3.67
N SER A 45 3.63 -12.15 2.69
CA SER A 45 3.32 -12.01 1.26
C SER A 45 1.93 -12.57 0.86
N MET A 46 1.29 -13.37 1.71
CA MET A 46 -0.10 -13.81 1.50
C MET A 46 -1.11 -12.64 1.46
N TRP A 47 -0.79 -11.50 2.10
CA TRP A 47 -1.65 -10.30 2.09
C TRP A 47 -1.40 -9.47 0.83
N VAL A 48 -1.88 -9.99 -0.30
CA VAL A 48 -1.64 -9.43 -1.65
C VAL A 48 -2.29 -8.08 -1.90
N ALA A 49 -3.24 -7.66 -1.05
CA ALA A 49 -3.75 -6.28 -1.07
C ALA A 49 -2.63 -5.24 -0.84
N ASN A 50 -1.49 -5.65 -0.30
CA ASN A 50 -0.32 -4.82 -0.13
C ASN A 50 0.76 -5.05 -1.18
N ALA A 51 0.61 -5.98 -2.13
CA ALA A 51 1.67 -6.35 -3.06
C ALA A 51 1.97 -5.21 -4.04
N ALA A 52 0.92 -4.58 -4.58
CA ALA A 52 1.00 -3.51 -5.55
C ALA A 52 -0.25 -2.63 -5.49
N THR A 53 -0.19 -1.48 -6.14
CA THR A 53 -1.37 -0.69 -6.52
C THR A 53 -1.67 -0.95 -8.00
N VAL A 54 -2.94 -1.06 -8.36
CA VAL A 54 -3.39 -1.35 -9.73
C VAL A 54 -4.15 -0.17 -10.30
N SER A 55 -3.76 0.25 -11.50
CA SER A 55 -4.43 1.30 -12.26
C SER A 55 -5.00 0.66 -13.53
N PRO A 56 -6.33 0.51 -13.64
CA PRO A 56 -6.98 -0.05 -14.82
C PRO A 56 -6.67 0.74 -16.09
N SER A 57 -6.71 0.08 -17.24
CA SER A 57 -6.50 0.72 -18.55
C SER A 57 -7.48 1.84 -18.87
N ALA A 58 -8.68 1.82 -18.26
CA ALA A 58 -9.67 2.88 -18.40
C ALA A 58 -9.25 4.21 -17.75
N ASP A 59 -8.26 4.18 -16.85
CA ASP A 59 -7.83 5.34 -16.07
C ASP A 59 -6.43 5.84 -16.46
N THR A 60 -5.72 5.13 -17.34
CA THR A 60 -4.31 5.38 -17.64
C THR A 60 -4.14 6.06 -18.99
N LEU A 61 -3.11 6.90 -19.10
CA LEU A 61 -2.92 7.76 -20.28
C LEU A 61 -2.55 6.97 -21.55
N ASP A 62 -1.96 5.79 -21.41
CA ASP A 62 -1.52 4.93 -22.51
C ASP A 62 -2.50 3.76 -22.79
N GLY A 63 -3.61 3.70 -22.05
CA GLY A 63 -4.61 2.64 -22.18
C GLY A 63 -4.14 1.26 -21.72
N LYS A 64 -3.06 1.15 -20.93
CA LYS A 64 -2.57 -0.12 -20.37
C LYS A 64 -2.94 -0.27 -18.90
N VAL A 65 -2.95 -1.51 -18.42
CA VAL A 65 -3.05 -1.77 -16.97
C VAL A 65 -1.69 -1.57 -16.33
N HIS A 66 -1.60 -0.66 -15.36
CA HIS A 66 -0.37 -0.43 -14.60
C HIS A 66 -0.43 -1.11 -13.23
N LEU A 67 0.69 -1.70 -12.83
CA LEU A 67 0.89 -2.26 -11.50
C LEU A 67 2.16 -1.69 -10.90
N THR A 68 2.06 -0.98 -9.78
CA THR A 68 3.23 -0.44 -9.06
C THR A 68 3.44 -1.21 -7.77
N VAL A 69 4.58 -1.88 -7.65
CA VAL A 69 4.93 -2.68 -6.46
C VAL A 69 5.03 -1.78 -5.23
N ALA A 70 4.45 -2.20 -4.11
CA ALA A 70 4.58 -1.47 -2.85
C ALA A 70 5.93 -1.79 -2.18
N ASN A 71 6.60 -0.78 -1.63
CA ASN A 71 7.89 -0.99 -0.98
C ASN A 71 7.78 -1.61 0.43
N LEU A 72 6.63 -1.45 1.10
CA LEU A 72 6.34 -1.98 2.43
C LEU A 72 7.41 -1.61 3.47
N ASN A 73 8.01 -0.43 3.28
CA ASN A 73 9.20 0.02 3.98
C ASN A 73 9.06 0.00 5.51
N ASN A 74 7.85 0.20 6.04
CA ASN A 74 7.64 0.34 7.47
C ASN A 74 7.99 -0.92 8.28
N LYS A 75 7.90 -2.12 7.68
CA LYS A 75 8.10 -3.39 8.38
C LYS A 75 9.15 -4.21 7.66
N PHE A 76 10.27 -4.50 8.32
CA PHE A 76 11.39 -5.25 7.74
C PHE A 76 10.98 -6.59 7.11
N HIS A 77 10.17 -7.40 7.80
CA HIS A 77 9.68 -8.70 7.28
C HIS A 77 8.83 -8.56 6.00
N ARG A 78 8.30 -7.36 5.74
CA ARG A 78 7.53 -7.03 4.54
C ARG A 78 8.32 -6.30 3.48
N ALA A 79 9.27 -5.45 3.87
CA ALA A 79 10.09 -4.69 2.93
C ALA A 79 10.91 -5.60 2.01
N SER A 80 11.28 -6.80 2.48
CA SER A 80 11.95 -7.83 1.68
C SER A 80 11.04 -8.51 0.65
N GLU A 81 9.72 -8.27 0.68
CA GLU A 81 8.78 -8.86 -0.28
C GLU A 81 8.90 -8.26 -1.69
N ALA A 82 9.28 -6.98 -1.80
CA ALA A 82 9.14 -6.20 -3.04
C ALA A 82 9.86 -6.80 -4.27
N PRO A 83 11.15 -7.25 -4.20
CA PRO A 83 11.84 -7.79 -5.37
C PRO A 83 11.18 -9.07 -5.92
N THR A 84 10.78 -9.98 -5.03
CA THR A 84 10.09 -11.21 -5.41
C THR A 84 8.68 -10.91 -5.94
N THR A 85 7.95 -10.00 -5.30
CA THR A 85 6.63 -9.54 -5.78
C THR A 85 6.73 -8.97 -7.19
N GLU A 86 7.72 -8.13 -7.48
CA GLU A 86 7.93 -7.58 -8.82
C GLU A 86 8.15 -8.71 -9.84
N SER A 87 9.02 -9.66 -9.52
CA SER A 87 9.34 -10.80 -10.39
C SER A 87 8.10 -11.64 -10.68
N VAL A 88 7.28 -11.92 -9.66
CA VAL A 88 6.02 -12.66 -9.81
C VAL A 88 5.01 -11.89 -10.66
N LEU A 89 4.84 -10.59 -10.43
CA LEU A 89 3.91 -9.76 -11.21
C LEU A 89 4.35 -9.66 -12.68
N ARG A 90 5.65 -9.49 -12.97
CA ARG A 90 6.17 -9.50 -14.34
C ARG A 90 5.93 -10.84 -15.04
N ALA A 91 6.08 -11.95 -14.31
CA ALA A 91 5.81 -13.28 -14.86
C ALA A 91 4.30 -13.50 -15.13
N MET A 92 3.42 -13.02 -14.25
CA MET A 92 1.97 -13.15 -14.40
C MET A 92 1.40 -12.24 -15.48
N PHE A 93 1.85 -10.98 -15.53
CA PHE A 93 1.36 -9.93 -16.42
C PHE A 93 2.39 -9.66 -17.54
N ARG A 94 2.75 -10.72 -18.27
CA ARG A 94 3.87 -10.73 -19.24
C ARG A 94 3.63 -9.98 -20.56
N ASP A 95 2.37 -9.74 -20.92
CA ASP A 95 2.02 -9.07 -22.19
C ASP A 95 2.25 -7.56 -22.06
N SER A 96 3.41 -7.09 -22.53
CA SER A 96 3.80 -5.68 -22.49
C SER A 96 2.94 -4.76 -23.37
N GLY A 97 2.12 -5.32 -24.25
CA GLY A 97 1.09 -4.58 -24.99
C GLY A 97 -0.10 -4.19 -24.12
N ARG A 98 -0.34 -4.91 -23.01
CA ARG A 98 -1.51 -4.72 -22.12
C ARG A 98 -1.13 -4.30 -20.70
N PHE A 99 0.06 -4.67 -20.24
CA PHE A 99 0.47 -4.48 -18.85
C PHE A 99 1.82 -3.76 -18.74
N THR A 100 1.90 -2.89 -17.74
CA THR A 100 3.15 -2.23 -17.33
C THR A 100 3.37 -2.46 -15.84
N VAL A 101 4.39 -3.22 -15.48
CA VAL A 101 4.79 -3.43 -14.07
C VAL A 101 5.94 -2.48 -13.72
N HIS A 102 5.70 -1.63 -12.73
CA HIS A 102 6.67 -0.68 -12.18
C HIS A 102 7.32 -1.24 -10.92
N GLY A 103 8.62 -0.97 -10.76
CA GLY A 103 9.35 -1.31 -9.54
C GLY A 103 8.85 -0.51 -8.33
N ALA A 104 9.22 -0.98 -7.14
CA ALA A 104 8.83 -0.31 -5.91
C ALA A 104 9.51 1.06 -5.75
N LEU A 105 8.82 1.98 -5.06
CA LEU A 105 9.40 3.27 -4.67
C LEU A 105 10.62 3.08 -3.75
N PRO A 106 11.54 4.07 -3.67
CA PRO A 106 12.73 3.96 -2.83
C PRO A 106 12.40 3.54 -1.39
N GLN A 107 13.23 2.67 -0.81
CA GLN A 107 13.06 2.08 0.52
C GLN A 107 13.41 3.09 1.64
N VAL A 108 12.68 4.19 1.71
CA VAL A 108 12.81 5.22 2.73
C VAL A 108 11.45 5.61 3.27
N ALA A 109 11.41 6.05 4.53
CA ALA A 109 10.17 6.44 5.18
C ALA A 109 9.40 7.51 4.37
N LEU A 110 10.10 8.50 3.77
CA LEU A 110 9.47 9.54 2.95
C LEU A 110 8.54 8.97 1.85
N PHE A 111 8.87 7.80 1.30
CA PHE A 111 8.11 7.13 0.25
C PHE A 111 7.41 5.86 0.73
N GLY A 112 7.04 5.77 2.01
CA GLY A 112 6.34 4.61 2.57
C GLY A 112 5.06 4.28 1.80
N ASP A 113 5.00 3.05 1.27
CA ASP A 113 3.89 2.57 0.46
C ASP A 113 3.43 1.16 0.85
N GLU A 114 2.13 1.03 1.10
CA GLU A 114 1.46 -0.23 1.45
C GLU A 114 0.49 -0.72 0.36
N GLY A 115 0.57 -0.16 -0.85
CA GLY A 115 -0.13 -0.68 -2.03
C GLY A 115 -1.65 -0.45 -2.02
N ALA A 116 -2.37 -1.37 -2.66
CA ALA A 116 -3.83 -1.28 -2.84
C ALA A 116 -4.63 -1.25 -1.51
N ALA A 117 -4.01 -1.64 -0.39
CA ALA A 117 -4.57 -1.53 0.95
C ALA A 117 -5.01 -0.13 1.37
N ASN A 118 -4.43 0.88 0.71
CA ASN A 118 -4.71 2.30 0.90
C ASN A 118 -5.24 2.97 -0.38
N HIS A 119 -5.72 2.17 -1.33
CA HIS A 119 -6.27 2.60 -2.61
C HIS A 119 -7.73 2.21 -2.71
N ASN A 120 -8.51 3.07 -3.36
CA ASN A 120 -9.92 2.89 -3.61
C ASN A 120 -10.21 3.36 -5.03
N ARG A 121 -11.19 2.75 -5.70
CA ARG A 121 -11.64 3.16 -7.02
C ARG A 121 -13.15 3.21 -7.05
N LEU A 122 -13.69 4.37 -7.40
CA LEU A 122 -15.12 4.63 -7.49
C LEU A 122 -15.53 4.96 -8.92
N GLY A 123 -16.77 4.64 -9.28
CA GLY A 123 -17.33 4.91 -10.60
C GLY A 123 -18.50 3.99 -10.90
N GLY A 124 -19.02 4.08 -12.13
CA GLY A 124 -20.10 3.21 -12.61
C GLY A 124 -19.64 1.78 -12.88
N GLU A 125 -19.65 1.38 -14.15
CA GLU A 125 -19.16 0.06 -14.53
C GLU A 125 -17.62 -0.02 -14.46
N TYR A 126 -17.09 -1.22 -14.19
CA TYR A 126 -15.64 -1.38 -13.95
C TYR A 126 -14.77 -1.04 -15.17
N GLY A 127 -15.32 -1.18 -16.38
CA GLY A 127 -14.64 -0.87 -17.63
C GLY A 127 -14.63 0.62 -17.99
N ASP A 128 -15.44 1.43 -17.31
CA ASP A 128 -15.52 2.87 -17.55
C ASP A 128 -14.45 3.61 -16.73
N PRO A 129 -14.01 4.81 -17.14
CA PRO A 129 -13.12 5.64 -16.35
C PRO A 129 -13.65 5.89 -14.94
N GLY A 130 -12.77 5.74 -13.95
CA GLY A 130 -13.11 5.84 -12.54
C GLY A 130 -12.34 6.92 -11.79
N VAL A 131 -12.84 7.27 -10.61
CA VAL A 131 -12.15 8.14 -9.66
C VAL A 131 -11.29 7.27 -8.74
N GLN A 132 -9.97 7.45 -8.80
CA GLN A 132 -9.05 6.80 -7.89
C GLN A 132 -8.83 7.66 -6.63
N LEU A 133 -9.03 7.05 -5.47
CA LEU A 133 -8.90 7.65 -4.15
C LEU A 133 -7.72 7.00 -3.42
N PHE A 134 -6.64 7.76 -3.27
CA PHE A 134 -5.45 7.36 -2.52
C PHE A 134 -5.51 7.89 -1.10
N VAL A 135 -5.27 7.03 -0.12
CA VAL A 135 -5.46 7.35 1.30
C VAL A 135 -4.14 7.27 2.06
N TYR A 136 -3.74 8.35 2.75
CA TYR A 136 -2.46 8.40 3.48
C TYR A 136 -2.63 8.75 4.95
N GLY A 137 -1.63 8.36 5.75
CA GLY A 137 -1.60 8.62 7.20
C GLY A 137 -0.65 9.74 7.62
N ARG A 138 0.25 10.22 6.74
CA ARG A 138 1.14 11.36 6.99
C ARG A 138 1.60 12.07 5.71
N GLU A 139 1.91 13.35 5.84
CA GLU A 139 2.47 14.20 4.79
C GLU A 139 3.62 15.02 5.38
N ASP A 140 4.83 14.86 4.84
CA ASP A 140 6.05 15.40 5.46
C ASP A 140 6.21 16.92 5.24
N SER A 141 5.46 17.54 4.31
CA SER A 141 5.56 18.97 3.96
C SER A 141 4.59 19.88 4.73
N LYS A 142 3.57 19.32 5.40
CA LYS A 142 2.53 20.10 6.09
C LYS A 142 2.16 19.50 7.44
N SER A 143 2.70 20.11 8.49
CA SER A 143 2.22 20.08 9.89
C SER A 143 2.31 18.72 10.62
N GLY A 144 2.57 18.79 11.93
CA GLY A 144 2.74 17.65 12.84
C GLY A 144 1.48 16.80 13.09
N GLN A 145 0.71 16.48 12.05
CA GLN A 145 -0.43 15.57 12.09
C GLN A 145 0.02 14.18 11.63
N ALA A 146 0.72 13.48 12.52
CA ALA A 146 0.98 12.05 12.41
C ALA A 146 0.41 11.34 13.65
N PRO A 147 0.03 10.05 13.54
CA PRO A 147 -0.46 9.34 14.71
C PRO A 147 0.65 9.19 15.77
N ALA A 148 0.36 9.59 17.00
CA ALA A 148 1.33 9.64 18.09
C ALA A 148 1.73 8.26 18.64
N ARG A 149 0.85 7.25 18.54
CA ARG A 149 1.06 5.91 19.13
C ARG A 149 1.47 4.83 18.13
N TYR A 150 0.94 4.89 16.91
CA TYR A 150 1.19 3.88 15.88
C TYR A 150 1.66 4.56 14.59
N PRO A 151 2.72 4.07 13.94
CA PRO A 151 3.29 4.77 12.79
C PRO A 151 2.34 4.75 11.58
N ALA A 152 2.21 5.90 10.92
CA ALA A 152 1.62 5.99 9.59
C ALA A 152 2.56 5.39 8.54
N ARG A 153 2.19 4.23 8.01
CA ARG A 153 3.00 3.47 7.05
C ARG A 153 2.96 4.08 5.65
N GLN A 154 1.81 4.62 5.25
CA GLN A 154 1.59 5.28 3.98
C GLN A 154 1.88 6.78 4.06
N SER A 155 2.76 7.29 3.21
CA SER A 155 3.04 8.72 3.05
C SER A 155 2.36 9.29 1.79
N ALA A 156 2.06 10.60 1.83
CA ALA A 156 1.62 11.33 0.63
C ALA A 156 2.70 11.35 -0.47
N GLY A 157 3.99 11.46 -0.10
CA GLY A 157 5.10 11.40 -1.06
C GLY A 157 5.15 10.07 -1.83
N GLY A 158 4.81 8.95 -1.16
CA GLY A 158 4.66 7.64 -1.81
C GLY A 158 3.45 7.53 -2.73
N GLN A 159 2.50 8.47 -2.69
CA GLN A 159 1.36 8.52 -3.61
C GLN A 159 1.68 9.35 -4.86
N SER A 160 2.29 10.52 -4.69
CA SER A 160 2.65 11.40 -5.80
C SER A 160 3.61 10.74 -6.81
N GLY A 161 4.47 9.82 -6.35
CA GLY A 161 5.32 9.03 -7.24
C GLY A 161 4.58 8.02 -8.13
N ARG A 162 3.33 7.63 -7.78
CA ARG A 162 2.49 6.68 -8.53
C ARG A 162 1.56 7.35 -9.53
N SER A 163 0.97 8.48 -9.16
CA SER A 163 -0.06 9.16 -9.95
C SER A 163 0.46 9.86 -11.21
N ALA A 164 1.76 9.78 -11.51
CA ALA A 164 2.39 10.47 -12.65
C ALA A 164 1.87 9.99 -14.02
N PHE A 165 1.30 8.78 -14.09
CA PHE A 165 0.82 8.16 -15.35
C PHE A 165 -0.71 7.94 -15.37
N GLU A 166 -1.42 8.43 -14.36
CA GLU A 166 -2.86 8.24 -14.19
C GLU A 166 -3.64 9.51 -14.54
N SER A 167 -4.81 9.34 -15.15
CA SER A 167 -5.78 10.42 -15.34
C SER A 167 -6.83 10.41 -14.22
N GLY A 168 -7.28 11.59 -13.76
CA GLY A 168 -8.42 11.68 -12.83
C GLY A 168 -8.13 11.36 -11.35
N THR A 169 -6.87 11.36 -10.91
CA THR A 169 -6.48 10.98 -9.54
C THR A 169 -6.81 12.06 -8.49
N PHE A 170 -7.26 11.63 -7.30
CA PHE A 170 -7.40 12.48 -6.11
C PHE A 170 -6.88 11.77 -4.84
N SER A 171 -6.34 12.54 -3.89
CA SER A 171 -5.79 12.02 -2.63
C SER A 171 -6.57 12.54 -1.43
N ALA A 172 -6.77 11.70 -0.42
CA ALA A 172 -7.39 12.07 0.85
C ALA A 172 -6.57 11.58 2.05
N SER A 173 -6.59 12.34 3.13
CA SER A 173 -5.95 11.96 4.39
C SER A 173 -6.90 11.13 5.26
N TYR A 174 -6.35 10.17 5.99
CA TYR A 174 -7.07 9.34 6.97
C TYR A 174 -6.91 9.84 8.42
N PHE A 175 -5.96 10.75 8.69
CA PHE A 175 -5.57 11.08 10.06
C PHE A 175 -6.21 12.33 10.68
N ARG A 176 -7.11 12.15 11.64
CA ARG A 176 -7.53 13.23 12.57
C ARG A 176 -6.75 13.09 13.89
N PRO A 177 -5.97 14.09 14.33
CA PRO A 177 -5.44 14.10 15.68
C PRO A 177 -6.60 14.01 16.68
N THR A 178 -6.54 13.08 17.63
CA THR A 178 -7.42 13.12 18.80
C THR A 178 -7.19 14.43 19.55
N LYS A 179 -8.28 15.06 20.02
CA LYS A 179 -8.18 16.13 21.03
C LYS A 179 -7.29 15.65 22.20
N PRO A 180 -6.52 16.53 22.86
CA PRO A 180 -5.82 16.17 24.07
C PRO A 180 -6.83 15.64 25.11
N GLY A 181 -6.62 14.43 25.63
CA GLY A 181 -7.41 13.87 26.75
C GLY A 181 -8.50 12.84 26.40
N GLY A 182 -8.59 12.33 25.17
CA GLY A 182 -9.54 11.26 24.81
C GLY A 182 -8.86 9.89 24.58
N ASP A 183 -9.12 8.93 25.47
CA ASP A 183 -8.52 7.57 25.50
C ASP A 183 -8.95 6.61 24.37
N ARG A 184 -9.15 7.08 23.13
CA ARG A 184 -9.54 6.19 22.01
C ARG A 184 -8.78 6.51 20.73
N VAL A 185 -7.49 6.17 20.72
CA VAL A 185 -6.66 6.14 19.51
C VAL A 185 -7.00 4.87 18.71
N ARG A 186 -7.78 5.00 17.63
CA ARG A 186 -7.91 3.95 16.61
C ARG A 186 -6.98 4.27 15.45
N ALA A 187 -5.71 3.91 15.57
CA ALA A 187 -4.82 3.96 14.41
C ALA A 187 -5.01 2.68 13.60
N PHE A 188 -5.54 2.82 12.40
CA PHE A 188 -5.61 1.72 11.43
C PHE A 188 -4.37 1.77 10.57
N PHE A 189 -3.70 0.64 10.40
CA PHE A 189 -2.42 0.57 9.68
C PHE A 189 -2.60 0.67 8.15
N THR A 190 -3.80 0.36 7.66
CA THR A 190 -4.24 0.45 6.26
C THR A 190 -5.72 0.83 6.20
N THR A 191 -6.13 1.54 5.15
CA THR A 191 -7.52 2.02 4.96
C THR A 191 -8.52 0.89 4.81
N MET A 192 -8.14 -0.23 4.21
CA MET A 192 -9.04 -1.38 4.02
C MET A 192 -9.66 -1.91 5.33
N VAL A 193 -9.07 -1.62 6.49
CA VAL A 193 -9.58 -2.08 7.80
C VAL A 193 -10.82 -1.28 8.25
N ILE A 194 -11.12 -0.16 7.60
CA ILE A 194 -12.15 0.81 8.05
C ILE A 194 -12.94 1.45 6.91
N ALA A 195 -12.48 1.32 5.67
CA ALA A 195 -13.20 1.75 4.48
C ALA A 195 -12.94 0.79 3.32
N VAL A 196 -13.98 0.54 2.53
CA VAL A 196 -13.92 -0.23 1.28
C VAL A 196 -14.80 0.44 0.24
N SER A 197 -14.32 0.51 -1.00
CA SER A 197 -15.08 1.01 -2.15
C SER A 197 -15.44 -0.13 -3.10
N ASN A 198 -16.60 0.00 -3.74
CA ASN A 198 -16.96 -0.83 -4.87
C ASN A 198 -18.00 -0.10 -5.73
N ARG A 199 -17.67 0.09 -7.03
CA ARG A 199 -18.46 0.93 -7.94
C ARG A 199 -18.74 2.29 -7.28
N GLU A 200 -20.00 2.72 -7.24
CA GLU A 200 -20.39 4.02 -6.73
C GLU A 200 -20.42 4.08 -5.20
N VAL A 201 -20.21 2.95 -4.50
CA VAL A 201 -20.36 2.85 -3.04
C VAL A 201 -19.02 3.02 -2.33
N LEU A 202 -18.98 3.86 -1.30
CA LEU A 202 -17.92 3.89 -0.28
C LEU A 202 -18.51 3.48 1.08
N PHE A 203 -18.26 2.24 1.49
CA PHE A 203 -18.64 1.77 2.80
C PHE A 203 -17.50 2.02 3.80
N CYS A 204 -17.72 2.92 4.76
CA CYS A 204 -16.70 3.26 5.74
C CYS A 204 -17.29 3.67 7.09
N HIS A 205 -16.49 3.54 8.15
CA HIS A 205 -16.85 4.05 9.47
C HIS A 205 -16.98 5.58 9.46
N GLN A 206 -17.84 6.15 10.32
CA GLN A 206 -18.02 7.61 10.52
C GLN A 206 -16.77 8.39 10.97
N HIS A 207 -15.66 7.69 11.21
CA HIS A 207 -14.38 8.23 11.68
C HIS A 207 -13.23 7.73 10.81
N ALA A 208 -13.53 7.37 9.56
CA ALA A 208 -12.51 6.91 8.63
C ALA A 208 -11.64 8.10 8.20
N PHE A 209 -12.22 9.22 7.79
CA PHE A 209 -11.43 10.30 7.19
C PHE A 209 -11.38 11.55 8.08
N VAL A 210 -10.33 12.37 7.91
CA VAL A 210 -10.15 13.62 8.67
C VAL A 210 -11.30 14.58 8.41
N ASP A 211 -11.57 14.77 7.13
CA ASP A 211 -12.62 15.59 6.55
C ASP A 211 -13.52 14.68 5.71
N GLN A 212 -14.27 13.82 6.40
CA GLN A 212 -15.13 12.83 5.75
C GLN A 212 -16.27 13.48 4.94
N GLN A 213 -16.85 14.56 5.47
CA GLN A 213 -17.92 15.28 4.78
C GLN A 213 -17.41 16.01 3.53
N GLY A 214 -16.27 16.70 3.62
CA GLY A 214 -15.65 17.33 2.44
C GLY A 214 -15.17 16.28 1.44
N LEU A 215 -14.71 15.11 1.87
CA LEU A 215 -14.40 13.99 0.98
C LEU A 215 -15.66 13.53 0.23
N TYR A 216 -16.78 13.33 0.91
CA TYR A 216 -18.04 12.93 0.26
C TYR A 216 -18.56 13.96 -0.72
N GLN A 217 -18.43 15.26 -0.43
CA GLN A 217 -18.76 16.32 -1.37
C GLN A 217 -17.92 16.22 -2.65
N ARG A 218 -16.59 16.10 -2.51
CA ARG A 218 -15.68 15.94 -3.66
C ARG A 218 -15.96 14.66 -4.47
N LEU A 219 -16.33 13.56 -3.79
CA LEU A 219 -16.69 12.32 -4.46
C LEU A 219 -18.02 12.44 -5.22
N ARG A 220 -19.02 13.12 -4.66
CA ARG A 220 -20.28 13.42 -5.37
C ARG A 220 -20.08 14.27 -6.62
N GLU A 221 -19.15 15.22 -6.57
CA GLU A 221 -18.81 16.07 -7.72
C GLU A 221 -18.09 15.31 -8.84
N LYS A 222 -17.25 14.33 -8.49
CA LYS A 222 -16.36 13.64 -9.45
C LYS A 222 -16.86 12.28 -9.92
N SER A 223 -17.70 11.61 -9.13
CA SER A 223 -18.27 10.30 -9.43
C SER A 223 -19.79 10.42 -9.44
N PRO A 224 -20.41 10.64 -10.62
CA PRO A 224 -21.86 10.54 -10.76
C PRO A 224 -22.37 9.23 -10.16
N GLY A 225 -23.50 9.27 -9.45
CA GLY A 225 -24.08 8.11 -8.78
C GLY A 225 -23.46 7.75 -7.43
N PHE A 226 -22.42 8.46 -6.96
CA PHE A 226 -21.77 8.18 -5.68
C PHE A 226 -22.77 8.03 -4.52
N TYR A 227 -22.68 6.87 -3.86
CA TYR A 227 -23.44 6.53 -2.67
C TYR A 227 -22.50 6.40 -1.46
N GLY A 228 -22.50 7.46 -0.64
CA GLY A 228 -21.88 7.48 0.67
C GLY A 228 -22.91 7.91 1.73
N PRO A 229 -22.79 7.42 2.98
CA PRO A 229 -23.70 7.79 4.07
C PRO A 229 -23.63 9.29 4.43
#